data_AF-A0A202E3R2-F1
#
_entry.id   AF-A0A202E3R2-F1
#
_cell.length_a   1.000
_cell.length_b   1.000
_cell.length_c   1.000
_cell.angle_alpha   90.00
_cell.angle_beta   90.00
_cell.angle_gamma   90.00
#
_symmetry.space_group_name_H-M   'P 1'
#
loop_
_entity.id
_entity.type
_entity.pdbx_description
1 polymer ?
#
loop_
_entity_poly.entity_id
_entity_poly.type
_entity_poly.pdbx_seq_one_letter_code
_entity_poly.pdbx_strand_id
1 'polypeptide(L)'
;MRIETPTIDLDPQQRILEREHRQITAERRAFERFSSRIVDLEVRPVHHVAGSSGSVGTVRRVTETTQAGLREVQQAYTETVMSVSHYDDVYAESWDEHMAEELSEELAVAIRTATQFDPRLQQSIVDATAQAVTRRTNLLEPINAEQAALEDVRRLITEMQGGSPRLQSWVTDLRSMC
;
A
#
# COMPACT_ATOMS: atom_id res chain seq x y z
N MET A 1 -50.63 -11.22 -11.15
CA MET A 1 -49.63 -11.01 -10.10
C MET A 1 -48.28 -10.89 -10.79
N ARG A 2 -47.75 -9.66 -10.95
CA ARG A 2 -46.39 -9.44 -11.47
C ARG A 2 -45.44 -9.75 -10.31
N ILE A 3 -44.56 -10.73 -10.48
CA ILE A 3 -43.45 -10.92 -9.56
C ILE A 3 -42.43 -9.85 -9.96
N GLU A 4 -42.34 -8.77 -9.19
CA GLU A 4 -41.22 -7.84 -9.31
C GLU A 4 -39.99 -8.59 -8.82
N THR A 5 -39.11 -8.97 -9.74
CA THR A 5 -37.84 -9.59 -9.40
C THR A 5 -36.99 -8.53 -8.70
N PRO A 6 -36.63 -8.68 -7.42
CA PRO A 6 -35.71 -7.74 -6.78
C PRO A 6 -34.40 -7.76 -7.58
N THR A 7 -34.06 -6.61 -8.14
CA THR A 7 -32.80 -6.44 -8.87
C THR A 7 -31.75 -6.12 -7.82
N ILE A 8 -30.93 -7.11 -7.45
CA ILE A 8 -29.81 -6.87 -6.56
C ILE A 8 -28.81 -5.99 -7.33
N ASP A 9 -28.65 -4.75 -6.88
CA ASP A 9 -27.61 -3.85 -7.37
C ASP A 9 -26.30 -4.14 -6.64
N LEU A 10 -25.28 -4.58 -7.38
CA LEU A 10 -23.93 -4.90 -6.88
C LEU A 10 -22.92 -3.78 -7.19
N ASP A 11 -23.33 -2.73 -7.92
CA ASP A 11 -22.43 -1.66 -8.36
C ASP A 11 -21.83 -0.84 -7.20
N PRO A 12 -22.55 -0.58 -6.08
CA PRO A 12 -21.96 0.07 -4.92
C PRO A 12 -20.80 -0.73 -4.31
N GLN A 13 -20.98 -2.04 -4.11
CA GLN A 13 -19.98 -2.93 -3.53
C GLN A 13 -18.76 -3.05 -4.45
N GLN A 14 -19.00 -3.20 -5.75
CA GLN A 14 -17.93 -3.28 -6.75
C GLN A 14 -17.08 -2.00 -6.76
N ARG A 15 -17.71 -0.81 -6.72
CA ARG A 15 -16.97 0.47 -6.67
C ARG A 15 -16.13 0.63 -5.41
N ILE A 16 -16.61 0.12 -4.27
CA ILE A 16 -15.86 0.15 -3.00
C ILE A 16 -14.61 -0.72 -3.13
N LEU A 17 -14.75 -1.98 -3.55
CA LEU A 17 -13.63 -2.90 -3.72
C LEU A 17 -12.64 -2.41 -4.77
N GLU A 18 -13.12 -1.86 -5.88
CA GLU A 18 -12.26 -1.26 -6.91
C GLU A 18 -11.46 -0.08 -6.36
N ARG A 19 -12.07 0.77 -5.53
CA ARG A 19 -11.37 1.86 -4.85
C ARG A 19 -10.31 1.29 -3.91
N GLU A 20 -10.69 0.39 -3.02
CA GLU A 20 -9.80 -0.22 -2.03
C GLU A 20 -8.62 -0.94 -2.69
N HIS A 21 -8.89 -1.75 -3.72
CA HIS A 21 -7.85 -2.42 -4.51
C HIS A 21 -6.87 -1.40 -5.12
N ARG A 22 -7.37 -0.30 -5.70
CA ARG A 22 -6.51 0.77 -6.25
C ARG A 22 -5.67 1.42 -5.16
N GLN A 23 -6.26 1.72 -4.01
CA GLN A 23 -5.58 2.35 -2.87
C GLN A 23 -4.43 1.47 -2.37
N ILE A 24 -4.74 0.22 -2.00
CA ILE A 24 -3.75 -0.71 -1.45
C ILE A 24 -2.66 -1.05 -2.48
N THR A 25 -3.03 -1.15 -3.76
CA THR A 25 -2.03 -1.33 -4.84
C THR A 25 -1.09 -0.14 -4.95
N ALA A 26 -1.62 1.09 -4.86
CA ALA A 26 -0.81 2.31 -4.91
C ALA A 26 0.12 2.41 -3.70
N GLU A 27 -0.38 2.10 -2.50
CA GLU A 27 0.43 2.05 -1.29
C GLU A 27 1.53 0.99 -1.38
N ARG A 28 1.21 -0.24 -1.81
CA ARG A 28 2.20 -1.31 -1.97
C ARG A 28 3.35 -0.85 -2.86
N ARG A 29 3.04 -0.27 -4.02
CA ARG A 29 4.03 0.29 -4.95
C ARG A 29 4.84 1.44 -4.35
N ALA A 30 4.24 2.23 -3.47
CA ALA A 30 4.96 3.28 -2.77
C ALA A 30 6.00 2.72 -1.80
N PHE A 31 5.65 1.72 -0.99
CA PHE A 31 6.60 1.05 -0.12
C PHE A 31 7.69 0.31 -0.91
N GLU A 32 7.36 -0.32 -2.05
CA GLU A 32 8.37 -0.90 -2.95
C GLU A 32 9.36 0.16 -3.45
N ARG A 33 8.88 1.32 -3.93
CA ARG A 33 9.73 2.43 -4.37
C ARG A 33 10.56 3.00 -3.22
N PHE A 34 9.99 3.13 -2.03
CA PHE A 34 10.71 3.54 -0.84
C PHE A 34 11.87 2.58 -0.57
N SER A 35 11.59 1.28 -0.51
CA SER A 35 12.61 0.25 -0.29
C SER A 35 13.74 0.34 -1.31
N SER A 36 13.42 0.49 -2.60
CA SER A 36 14.44 0.63 -3.65
C SER A 36 15.31 1.85 -3.41
N ARG A 37 14.72 3.02 -3.09
CA ARG A 37 15.51 4.23 -2.79
C ARG A 37 16.42 4.02 -1.59
N ILE A 38 15.96 3.37 -0.53
CA ILE A 38 16.77 3.10 0.67
C ILE A 38 17.94 2.17 0.36
N VAL A 39 17.75 1.14 -0.47
CA VAL A 39 18.82 0.24 -0.91
C VAL A 39 19.88 0.98 -1.72
N ASP A 40 19.47 1.93 -2.56
CA ASP A 40 20.36 2.71 -3.42
C ASP A 40 21.11 3.83 -2.67
N LEU A 41 20.73 4.17 -1.43
CA LEU A 41 21.45 5.16 -0.64
C LEU A 41 22.87 4.68 -0.34
N GLU A 42 23.86 5.54 -0.62
CA GLU A 42 25.26 5.26 -0.29
C GLU A 42 25.45 5.17 1.23
N VAL A 43 25.59 3.95 1.75
CA VAL A 43 25.95 3.74 3.15
C VAL A 43 27.45 3.54 3.25
N ARG A 44 28.17 4.59 3.67
CA ARG A 44 29.60 4.47 3.92
C ARG A 44 29.84 3.65 5.19
N PRO A 45 30.61 2.56 5.14
CA PRO A 45 30.99 1.85 6.35
C PRO A 45 31.74 2.79 7.28
N VAL A 46 31.29 2.85 8.53
CA VAL A 46 31.99 3.59 9.60
C VAL A 46 33.28 2.85 9.88
N HIS A 47 34.36 3.22 9.19
CA HIS A 47 35.69 2.78 9.57
C HIS A 47 36.02 3.42 10.93
N HIS A 48 35.92 2.65 12.01
CA HIS A 48 36.52 3.02 13.28
C HIS A 48 38.04 3.07 13.08
N VAL A 49 38.58 4.25 12.76
CA VAL A 49 40.02 4.46 12.75
C VAL A 49 40.48 4.46 14.21
N ALA A 50 40.91 3.29 14.68
CA ALA A 50 41.60 3.18 15.95
C ALA A 50 42.94 3.92 15.84
N GLY A 51 42.98 5.13 16.40
CA GLY A 51 44.19 5.90 16.65
C GLY A 51 44.73 6.70 15.47
N SER A 52 44.52 8.02 15.49
CA SER A 52 45.63 8.97 15.43
C SER A 52 45.12 10.38 15.73
N SER A 53 45.87 11.09 16.56
CA SER A 53 45.61 12.47 16.96
C SER A 53 45.63 13.40 15.73
N GLY A 54 44.57 14.19 15.55
CA GLY A 54 44.58 15.39 14.70
C GLY A 54 43.86 15.27 13.36
N SER A 55 42.58 15.67 13.32
CA SER A 55 42.00 16.47 12.22
C SER A 55 40.55 16.83 12.54
N VAL A 56 40.33 18.07 13.01
CA VAL A 56 38.98 18.63 13.21
C VAL A 56 38.20 18.74 11.89
N GLY A 57 38.90 18.77 10.74
CA GLY A 57 38.28 18.85 9.41
C GLY A 57 37.70 17.54 8.88
N THR A 58 38.25 16.39 9.28
CA THR A 58 37.79 15.08 8.76
C THR A 58 36.56 14.58 9.51
N VAL A 59 36.49 14.79 10.82
CA VAL A 59 35.34 14.40 11.66
C VAL A 59 34.07 15.14 11.22
N ARG A 60 34.17 16.46 10.99
CA ARG A 60 33.03 17.29 10.58
C ARG A 60 32.41 16.86 9.24
N ARG A 61 33.25 16.49 8.26
CA ARG A 61 32.78 16.06 6.94
C ARG A 61 32.04 14.72 6.99
N VAL A 62 32.51 13.79 7.83
CA VAL A 62 31.85 12.49 8.03
C VAL A 62 30.48 12.71 8.69
N THR A 63 30.40 13.54 9.75
CA THR A 63 29.13 13.84 10.42
C THR A 63 28.11 14.57 9.54
N GLU A 64 28.55 15.49 8.67
CA GLU A 64 27.66 16.19 7.72
C GLU A 64 27.10 15.23 6.66
N THR A 65 27.90 14.24 6.22
CA THR A 65 27.49 13.23 5.23
C THR A 65 26.55 12.19 5.82
N THR A 66 26.77 11.76 7.07
CA THR A 66 25.90 10.77 7.72
C THR A 66 24.55 11.33 8.14
N GLN A 67 24.48 12.60 8.54
CA GLN A 67 23.21 13.30 8.76
C GLN A 67 22.48 13.65 7.43
N ALA A 68 23.19 13.69 6.30
CA ALA A 68 22.53 13.78 5.00
C ALA A 68 21.74 12.50 4.68
N GLY A 69 22.30 11.32 4.98
CA GLY A 69 21.62 10.04 4.79
C GLY A 69 20.30 9.93 5.57
N LEU A 70 20.24 10.37 6.83
CA LEU A 70 18.99 10.37 7.61
C LEU A 70 17.93 11.31 7.01
N ARG A 71 18.34 12.47 6.49
CA ARG A 71 17.43 13.39 5.78
C ARG A 71 16.94 12.80 4.46
N GLU A 72 17.79 12.08 3.74
CA GLU A 72 17.42 11.37 2.51
C GLU A 72 16.42 10.24 2.79
N VAL A 73 16.54 9.51 3.91
CA VAL A 73 15.52 8.53 4.36
C VAL A 73 14.18 9.22 4.56
N GLN A 74 14.15 10.31 5.34
CA GLN A 74 12.93 11.07 5.63
C GLN A 74 12.28 11.59 4.33
N GLN A 75 13.09 12.17 3.45
CA GLN A 75 12.63 12.68 2.15
C GLN A 75 12.09 11.55 1.28
N ALA A 76 12.81 10.43 1.18
CA ALA A 76 12.37 9.28 0.40
C ALA A 76 11.03 8.75 0.91
N TYR A 77 10.84 8.66 2.22
CA TYR A 77 9.57 8.22 2.83
C TYR A 77 8.42 9.16 2.48
N THR A 78 8.64 10.47 2.68
CA THR A 78 7.64 11.51 2.42
C THR A 78 7.23 11.55 0.93
N GLU A 79 8.20 11.49 0.03
CA GLU A 79 7.99 11.57 -1.43
C GLU A 79 7.42 10.29 -2.06
N THR A 80 7.38 9.18 -1.33
CA THR A 80 6.90 7.90 -1.86
C THR A 80 5.65 7.42 -1.15
N VAL A 81 5.74 7.19 0.16
CA VAL A 81 4.68 6.60 0.99
C VAL A 81 3.63 7.65 1.34
N MET A 82 4.03 8.76 1.95
CA MET A 82 3.10 9.82 2.32
C MET A 82 2.52 10.58 1.12
N SER A 83 3.14 10.45 -0.06
CA SER A 83 2.65 11.07 -1.30
C SER A 83 1.56 10.25 -2.01
N VAL A 84 1.19 9.05 -1.53
CA VAL A 84 0.08 8.29 -2.11
C VAL A 84 -1.21 9.00 -1.72
N SER A 85 -1.88 9.61 -2.71
CA SER A 85 -2.99 10.54 -2.50
C SER A 85 -4.27 9.86 -1.99
N HIS A 86 -4.35 9.55 -0.69
CA HIS A 86 -5.61 9.26 0.00
C HIS A 86 -5.73 9.92 1.40
N TYR A 87 -4.75 10.74 1.79
CA TYR A 87 -4.90 11.71 2.87
C TYR A 87 -5.62 12.94 2.32
N ASP A 88 -6.95 12.99 2.46
CA ASP A 88 -7.63 14.28 2.52
C ASP A 88 -7.05 15.06 3.70
N ASP A 89 -6.95 16.39 3.55
CA ASP A 89 -6.32 17.42 4.39
C ASP A 89 -6.57 17.40 5.93
N VAL A 90 -7.20 16.36 6.47
CA VAL A 90 -7.68 16.22 7.86
C VAL A 90 -6.64 15.61 8.82
N TYR A 91 -5.70 14.80 8.32
CA TYR A 91 -4.62 14.23 9.13
C TYR A 91 -3.27 14.71 8.56
N ALA A 92 -2.83 15.89 9.00
CA ALA A 92 -1.45 16.36 8.80
C ALA A 92 -0.50 15.62 9.75
N GLU A 93 -0.50 14.29 9.66
CA GLU A 93 0.36 13.43 10.45
C GLU A 93 1.82 13.69 10.09
N SER A 94 2.69 13.70 11.10
CA SER A 94 4.13 13.85 10.90
C SER A 94 4.74 12.58 10.29
N TRP A 95 5.87 12.69 9.59
CA TRP A 95 6.50 11.53 8.97
C TRP A 95 6.89 10.44 9.98
N ASP A 96 7.23 10.81 11.21
CA ASP A 96 7.65 9.87 12.25
C ASP A 96 6.48 9.20 12.95
N GLU A 97 5.35 9.88 13.10
CA GLU A 97 4.09 9.28 13.56
C GLU A 97 3.58 8.26 12.53
N HIS A 98 3.49 8.66 11.26
CA HIS A 98 3.05 7.77 10.17
C HIS A 98 3.99 6.56 10.02
N MET A 99 5.31 6.77 10.19
CA MET A 99 6.28 5.68 10.16
C MET A 99 6.16 4.74 11.36
N ALA A 100 5.81 5.26 12.53
CA ALA A 100 5.58 4.44 13.72
C ALA A 100 4.38 3.51 13.52
N GLU A 101 3.31 4.03 12.92
CA GLU A 101 2.11 3.25 12.61
C GLU A 101 2.35 2.21 11.51
N GLU A 102 3.06 2.60 10.45
CA GLU A 102 3.22 1.76 9.27
C GLU A 102 4.42 0.82 9.30
N LEU A 103 5.51 1.15 9.98
CA LEU A 103 6.71 0.32 10.01
C LEU A 103 6.93 -0.27 11.39
N SER A 104 7.29 0.58 12.36
CA SER A 104 7.25 0.31 13.79
C SER A 104 7.63 1.55 14.59
N GLU A 105 7.12 1.66 15.81
CA GLU A 105 7.48 2.72 16.75
C GLU A 105 8.99 2.72 17.04
N GLU A 106 9.59 1.55 17.22
CA GLU A 106 11.03 1.41 17.49
C GLU A 106 11.88 1.94 16.33
N LEU A 107 11.46 1.72 15.08
CA LEU A 107 12.19 2.17 13.90
C LEU A 107 12.09 3.69 13.74
N ALA A 108 10.90 4.26 13.95
CA ALA A 108 10.70 5.71 13.93
C ALA A 108 11.57 6.41 14.99
N VAL A 109 11.60 5.86 16.22
CA VAL A 109 12.47 6.34 17.30
C VAL A 109 13.94 6.22 16.91
N ALA A 110 14.37 5.08 16.34
CA ALA A 110 15.74 4.87 15.91
C ALA A 110 16.19 5.89 14.86
N ILE A 111 15.37 6.17 13.83
CA ILE A 111 15.70 7.14 12.79
C ILE A 111 15.75 8.56 13.36
N ARG A 112 14.81 8.92 14.24
CA ARG A 112 14.75 10.25 14.87
C ARG A 112 15.93 10.54 15.80
N THR A 113 16.42 9.51 16.50
CA THR A 113 17.48 9.65 17.50
C THR A 113 18.87 9.28 16.99
N ALA A 114 18.96 8.62 15.82
CA ALA A 114 20.21 8.29 15.19
C ALA A 114 21.02 9.56 14.88
N THR A 115 22.33 9.46 15.10
CA THR A 115 23.28 10.52 14.71
C THR A 115 23.87 10.29 13.33
N GLN A 116 23.70 9.08 12.78
CA GLN A 116 24.20 8.67 11.48
C GLN A 116 23.32 7.61 10.83
N PHE A 117 23.25 7.64 9.50
CA PHE A 117 22.74 6.53 8.72
C PHE A 117 23.85 5.48 8.50
N ASP A 118 23.59 4.25 8.93
CA ASP A 118 24.56 3.14 8.89
C ASP A 118 23.92 1.85 8.34
N PRO A 119 24.71 0.81 8.00
CA PRO A 119 24.19 -0.38 7.32
C PRO A 119 23.15 -1.16 8.12
N ARG A 120 23.22 -1.13 9.46
CA ARG A 120 22.23 -1.83 10.31
C ARG A 120 20.90 -1.10 10.28
N LEU A 121 20.94 0.23 10.33
CA LEU A 121 19.72 1.03 10.21
C LEU A 121 19.11 0.88 8.82
N GLN A 122 19.92 0.91 7.76
CA GLN A 122 19.46 0.65 6.38
C GLN A 122 18.74 -0.71 6.29
N GLN A 123 19.36 -1.79 6.76
CA GLN A 123 18.77 -3.12 6.73
C GLN A 123 17.45 -3.19 7.51
N SER A 124 17.40 -2.56 8.69
CA SER A 124 16.19 -2.53 9.53
C SER A 124 15.03 -1.84 8.81
N ILE A 125 15.31 -0.75 8.07
CA ILE A 125 14.31 -0.05 7.27
C ILE A 125 13.82 -0.93 6.11
N VAL A 126 14.75 -1.59 5.40
CA VAL A 126 14.41 -2.49 4.29
C VAL A 126 13.54 -3.65 4.76
N ASP A 127 13.89 -4.27 5.88
CA ASP A 127 13.14 -5.41 6.44
C ASP A 127 11.74 -4.99 6.90
N ALA A 128 11.61 -3.86 7.59
CA ALA A 128 10.31 -3.33 7.99
C ALA A 128 9.45 -2.96 6.78
N THR A 129 10.06 -2.37 5.75
CA THR A 129 9.38 -2.03 4.50
C THR A 129 8.90 -3.28 3.75
N ALA A 130 9.70 -4.35 3.71
CA ALA A 130 9.32 -5.62 3.12
C ALA A 130 8.11 -6.25 3.85
N GLN A 131 8.05 -6.12 5.18
CA GLN A 131 6.88 -6.55 5.95
C GLN A 131 5.64 -5.72 5.61
N ALA A 132 5.78 -4.40 5.45
CA ALA A 132 4.68 -3.53 5.04
C ALA A 132 4.13 -3.87 3.64
N VAL A 133 5.02 -4.18 2.68
CA VAL A 133 4.65 -4.68 1.34
C VAL A 133 3.92 -6.03 1.44
N THR A 134 4.37 -6.92 2.33
CA THR A 134 3.75 -8.22 2.56
C THR A 134 2.34 -8.08 3.13
N ARG A 135 2.14 -7.22 4.14
CA ARG A 135 0.81 -6.96 4.71
C ARG A 135 -0.18 -6.48 3.64
N ARG A 136 0.23 -5.54 2.79
CA ARG A 136 -0.60 -5.04 1.68
C ARG A 136 -0.89 -6.08 0.63
N THR A 137 0.08 -6.94 0.32
CA THR A 137 -0.14 -8.08 -0.59
C THR A 137 -1.17 -9.06 -0.02
N ASN A 138 -1.11 -9.32 1.29
CA ASN A 138 -2.11 -10.17 1.96
C ASN A 138 -3.50 -9.53 2.01
N LEU A 139 -3.59 -8.19 2.10
CA LEU A 139 -4.87 -7.48 2.01
C LEU A 139 -5.48 -7.52 0.60
N LEU A 140 -4.66 -7.55 -0.45
CA LEU A 140 -5.14 -7.64 -1.83
C LEU A 140 -5.78 -9.00 -2.15
N GLU A 141 -5.36 -10.08 -1.48
CA GLU A 141 -5.89 -11.43 -1.74
C GLU A 141 -7.41 -11.53 -1.50
N PRO A 142 -7.98 -11.20 -0.32
CA PRO A 142 -9.41 -11.26 -0.09
C PRO A 142 -10.19 -10.29 -0.98
N ILE A 143 -9.65 -9.10 -1.28
CA ILE A 143 -10.31 -8.14 -2.17
C ILE A 143 -10.45 -8.71 -3.59
N ASN A 144 -9.40 -9.34 -4.11
CA ASN A 144 -9.45 -10.00 -5.42
C ASN A 144 -10.45 -11.17 -5.43
N ALA A 145 -10.49 -11.94 -4.34
CA ALA A 145 -11.46 -13.03 -4.20
C ALA A 145 -12.90 -12.50 -4.16
N GLU A 146 -13.16 -11.40 -3.46
CA GLU A 146 -14.49 -10.78 -3.40
C GLU A 146 -14.91 -10.18 -4.74
N GLN A 147 -13.99 -9.52 -5.46
CA GLN A 147 -14.24 -9.04 -6.82
C GLN A 147 -14.63 -10.18 -7.76
N ALA A 148 -13.88 -11.29 -7.75
CA ALA A 148 -14.20 -12.47 -8.56
C ALA A 148 -15.57 -13.06 -8.19
N ALA A 149 -15.89 -13.15 -6.90
CA ALA A 149 -17.18 -13.64 -6.43
C ALA A 149 -18.35 -12.74 -6.89
N LEU A 150 -18.18 -11.41 -6.85
CA LEU A 150 -19.20 -10.47 -7.33
C LEU A 150 -19.39 -10.57 -8.85
N GLU A 151 -18.31 -10.74 -9.62
CA GLU A 151 -18.38 -10.97 -11.07
C GLU A 151 -19.13 -12.26 -11.41
N ASP A 152 -18.89 -13.34 -10.66
CA ASP A 152 -19.61 -14.60 -10.82
C ASP A 152 -21.10 -14.47 -10.50
N VAL A 153 -21.45 -13.78 -9.40
CA VAL A 153 -22.85 -13.50 -9.06
C VAL A 153 -23.51 -12.64 -10.12
N ARG A 154 -22.82 -11.60 -10.63
CA ARG A 154 -23.33 -10.75 -11.71
C ARG A 154 -23.61 -11.57 -12.98
N ARG A 155 -22.72 -12.50 -13.33
CA ARG A 155 -22.90 -13.42 -14.47
C ARG A 155 -24.14 -14.29 -14.27
N LEU A 156 -24.28 -14.91 -13.10
CA LEU A 156 -25.44 -15.75 -12.75
C LEU A 156 -26.76 -14.97 -12.82
N ILE A 157 -26.80 -13.74 -12.27
CA ILE A 157 -27.99 -12.88 -12.36
C ILE A 157 -28.33 -12.59 -13.83
N THR A 158 -27.33 -12.26 -14.64
CA THR A 158 -27.52 -11.96 -16.07
C THR A 158 -28.05 -13.17 -16.83
N GLU A 159 -27.53 -14.37 -16.55
CA GLU A 159 -28.01 -15.64 -17.13
C GLU A 159 -29.46 -15.94 -16.74
N MET A 160 -29.82 -15.81 -15.46
CA MET A 160 -31.20 -15.99 -15.00
C MET A 160 -32.15 -14.96 -15.64
N GLN A 161 -31.71 -13.71 -15.74
CA GLN A 161 -32.46 -12.64 -16.41
C GLN A 161 -32.60 -12.87 -17.91
N GLY A 162 -31.63 -13.50 -18.58
CA GLY A 162 -31.73 -13.90 -19.99
C GLY A 162 -32.64 -15.11 -20.21
N GLY A 163 -32.73 -16.02 -19.24
CA GLY A 163 -33.61 -17.20 -19.27
C GLY A 163 -35.09 -16.87 -18.99
N SER A 164 -35.36 -15.89 -18.13
CA SER A 164 -36.72 -15.48 -17.73
C SER A 164 -37.61 -15.05 -18.91
N PRO A 165 -37.17 -14.21 -19.87
CA PRO A 165 -37.92 -13.85 -21.07
C PRO A 165 -38.29 -15.04 -21.95
N ARG A 166 -37.39 -16.04 -22.06
CA ARG A 166 -37.64 -17.26 -22.84
C ARG A 166 -38.73 -18.10 -22.18
N LEU A 167 -38.70 -18.24 -20.86
CA LEU A 167 -39.75 -18.93 -20.11
C LEU A 167 -41.09 -18.19 -20.21
N GLN A 168 -41.10 -16.85 -20.17
CA GLN A 168 -42.33 -16.07 -20.36
C GLN A 168 -42.90 -16.18 -21.77
N SER A 169 -42.05 -16.20 -22.80
CA SER A 169 -42.47 -16.46 -24.19
C SER A 169 -43.15 -17.82 -24.30
N TRP A 170 -42.51 -18.88 -23.80
CA TRP A 170 -43.05 -20.24 -23.84
C TRP A 170 -44.39 -20.37 -23.11
N VAL A 171 -44.54 -19.74 -21.94
CA VAL A 171 -45.82 -19.73 -21.19
C VAL A 171 -46.91 -18.97 -21.94
N THR A 172 -46.55 -17.90 -22.67
CA THR A 172 -47.51 -17.12 -23.47
C THR A 172 -47.98 -17.88 -24.70
N ASP A 173 -47.07 -18.59 -25.37
CA ASP A 173 -47.38 -19.44 -26.53
C ASP A 173 -48.28 -20.62 -26.13
N LEU A 174 -47.97 -21.32 -25.03
CA LEU A 174 -48.80 -22.41 -24.48
C LEU A 174 -50.22 -21.96 -24.15
N ARG A 175 -50.40 -20.75 -23.62
CA ARG A 175 -51.73 -20.18 -23.31
C ARG A 175 -52.49 -19.72 -24.54
N SER A 176 -51.83 -19.47 -25.66
CA SER A 176 -52.47 -19.10 -26.93
C SER A 176 -52.89 -20.32 -27.76
N MET A 177 -52.39 -21.50 -27.41
CA MET A 177 -52.71 -22.79 -28.04
C MET A 177 -53.86 -23.55 -27.33
N CYS A 178 -54.32 -23.09 -26.17
CA CYS A 178 -55.49 -23.59 -25.45
C CYS A 178 -56.64 -22.60 -25.54
#